data_AF-A0A838Q8D1-F1
#
_entry.id   AF-A0A838Q8D1-F1
#
_cell.length_a   1.000
_cell.length_b   1.000
_cell.length_c   1.000
_cell.angle_alpha   90.00
_cell.angle_beta   90.00
_cell.angle_gamma   90.00
#
_symmetry.space_group_name_H-M   'P 1'
#
loop_
_entity.id
_entity.type
_entity.pdbx_description
1 polymer ?
#
loop_
_entity_poly.entity_id
_entity_poly.type
_entity_poly.pdbx_seq_one_letter_code
_entity_poly.pdbx_strand_id
1 'polypeptide(L)'
;SDRSKSLLSGDRGLFQINSVWDQQLIAAGIIRTKSDLFDPAINAKAARYVYQKQGLYAWGMGSGSAGWTAGGDPFKGTNIEAAKAAVQNAAKNGFIGGDYGMSDTGTTTSGPVSLPSDARLVQNQNGTFAMFQLGTGLWVHYAVGPDVTGGGRVTKMSNAEFGRAFGKSVDGGSAAELTAVRTSYGSYAKFWDSIVTQVLGQANPATQDPGVRRVIAEFAARPDMSEAELQNKLKATSYWQTRTEGELEWNSLSAAERTSRSADTASRMQQTWFQFAGQQVGANAPEIKASLEAVASGKMSMSQWTEQVVKPKSLALGESPWSRQIRSEGVSQRQRGVDIENTAKNLRDTLHQYGLSWSEDAITRNALAVVDKKKSDKDFLDQVQTAAQAMYPWKDKTLDTATAAEPWIATYNRVMEKQSTVFTPEVAGALQAGQTVNDFEKKLKASAKWRETKNGQEELNNLAANIGQLTGFF
;
A
#
# COMPACT_ATOMS: atom_id res chain seq x y z
N SER A 1 -8.05 9.90 32.30
CA SER A 1 -8.71 8.62 32.66
C SER A 1 -8.53 7.66 31.50
N ASP A 2 -8.30 6.37 31.78
CA ASP A 2 -8.04 5.36 30.75
C ASP A 2 -9.31 4.76 30.12
N ARG A 3 -10.47 5.41 30.31
CA ARG A 3 -11.71 4.98 29.66
C ARG A 3 -11.61 5.22 28.15
N SER A 4 -12.12 4.27 27.36
CA SER A 4 -12.26 4.44 25.92
C SER A 4 -13.12 5.66 25.63
N LYS A 5 -12.48 6.74 25.18
CA LYS A 5 -13.14 7.89 24.58
C LYS A 5 -12.80 7.89 23.09
N SER A 6 -13.62 8.59 22.30
CA SER A 6 -13.40 8.85 20.87
C SER A 6 -11.92 9.15 20.57
N LEU A 7 -11.41 8.67 19.44
CA LEU A 7 -10.04 8.96 18.94
C LEU A 7 -9.75 10.47 18.77
N LEU A 8 -10.79 11.30 18.88
CA LEU A 8 -10.75 12.77 18.86
C LEU A 8 -10.86 13.43 20.25
N SER A 9 -10.82 12.67 21.35
CA SER A 9 -11.01 13.26 22.68
C SER A 9 -9.67 13.51 23.40
N GLY A 10 -9.33 14.80 23.50
CA GLY A 10 -8.48 15.39 24.54
C GLY A 10 -6.98 15.30 24.30
N ASP A 11 -6.37 16.46 24.06
CA ASP A 11 -4.94 16.68 24.17
C ASP A 11 -4.48 16.46 25.62
N ARG A 12 -3.29 15.86 25.80
CA ARG A 12 -2.82 15.39 27.12
C ARG A 12 -1.44 15.93 27.50
N GLY A 13 -1.32 16.29 28.77
CA GLY A 13 -0.08 16.78 29.37
C GLY A 13 0.30 18.20 28.98
N LEU A 14 1.51 18.58 29.35
CA LEU A 14 2.05 19.94 29.20
C LEU A 14 2.08 20.41 27.73
N PHE A 15 2.54 19.54 26.84
CA PHE A 15 2.64 19.79 25.40
C PHE A 15 1.37 19.39 24.64
N GLN A 16 0.23 19.20 25.30
CA GLN A 16 -1.06 18.98 24.62
C GLN A 16 -0.98 17.89 23.52
N ILE A 17 -0.41 16.73 23.84
CA ILE A 17 -0.21 15.65 22.86
C ILE A 17 -1.55 14.98 22.55
N ASN A 18 -1.93 14.98 21.27
CA ASN A 18 -3.19 14.42 20.80
C ASN A 18 -3.20 12.88 20.78
N SER A 19 -4.37 12.26 20.95
CA SER A 19 -4.55 10.79 20.94
C SER A 19 -4.12 10.06 19.67
N VAL A 20 -4.02 10.75 18.54
CA VAL A 20 -3.50 10.17 17.29
C VAL A 20 -2.07 9.63 17.44
N TRP A 21 -1.31 10.12 18.43
CA TRP A 21 0.06 9.71 18.68
C TRP A 21 0.20 8.50 19.62
N ASP A 22 -0.87 8.08 20.31
CA ASP A 22 -0.79 7.07 21.37
C ASP A 22 -0.16 5.76 20.88
N GLN A 23 -0.61 5.21 19.76
CA GLN A 23 -0.09 3.94 19.23
C GLN A 23 1.40 4.05 18.89
N GLN A 24 1.84 5.18 18.36
CA GLN A 24 3.23 5.39 17.96
C GLN A 24 4.13 5.59 19.19
N LEU A 25 3.63 6.29 20.21
CA LEU A 25 4.34 6.50 21.48
C LEU A 25 4.45 5.20 22.29
N ILE A 26 3.42 4.34 22.24
CA ILE A 26 3.46 2.99 22.83
C ILE A 26 4.44 2.10 22.08
N ALA A 27 4.39 2.09 20.74
CA ALA A 27 5.33 1.32 19.92
C ALA A 27 6.78 1.77 20.11
N ALA A 28 7.01 3.07 20.35
CA ALA A 28 8.31 3.64 20.66
C ALA A 28 8.77 3.41 22.12
N GLY A 29 7.94 2.77 22.95
CA GLY A 29 8.24 2.54 24.37
C GLY A 29 8.34 3.84 25.19
N ILE A 30 7.77 4.94 24.69
CA ILE A 30 7.80 6.25 25.36
C ILE A 30 6.72 6.31 26.43
N ILE A 31 5.54 5.76 26.15
CA ILE A 31 4.45 5.61 27.11
C ILE A 31 4.01 4.14 27.17
N ARG A 32 3.64 3.66 28.35
CA ARG A 32 2.97 2.36 28.56
C ARG A 32 1.46 2.54 28.62
N THR A 33 1.02 3.63 29.22
CA THR A 33 -0.39 4.00 29.32
C THR A 33 -0.62 5.45 28.90
N LYS A 34 -1.86 5.78 28.57
CA LYS A 34 -2.26 7.14 28.19
C LYS A 34 -2.03 8.16 29.31
N SER A 35 -2.10 7.69 30.55
CA SER A 35 -1.93 8.51 31.76
C SER A 35 -0.47 8.91 31.98
N ASP A 36 0.49 8.22 31.37
CA ASP A 36 1.92 8.56 31.44
C ASP A 36 2.21 9.94 30.81
N LEU A 37 1.35 10.41 29.89
CA LEU A 37 1.46 11.76 29.32
C LEU A 37 1.18 12.88 30.33
N PHE A 38 0.69 12.59 31.54
CA PHE A 38 0.58 13.58 32.61
C PHE A 38 1.88 13.73 33.44
N ASP A 39 2.85 12.83 33.28
CA ASP A 39 4.20 13.03 33.79
C ASP A 39 4.95 14.03 32.89
N PRO A 40 5.49 15.15 33.43
CA PRO A 40 6.13 16.18 32.62
C PRO A 40 7.34 15.70 31.81
N ALA A 41 8.14 14.78 32.35
CA ALA A 41 9.34 14.28 31.68
C ALA A 41 8.98 13.34 30.54
N ILE A 42 8.00 12.45 30.76
CA ILE A 42 7.47 11.58 29.71
C ILE A 42 6.76 12.39 28.63
N ASN A 43 5.99 13.42 29.01
CA ASN A 43 5.31 14.29 28.07
C ASN A 43 6.30 15.10 27.20
N ALA A 44 7.42 15.57 27.76
CA ALA A 44 8.49 16.20 27.00
C ALA A 44 9.19 15.22 26.04
N LYS A 45 9.41 13.97 26.47
CA LYS A 45 9.95 12.91 25.62
C LYS A 45 9.01 12.58 24.45
N ALA A 46 7.71 12.50 24.72
CA ALA A 46 6.68 12.33 23.71
C ALA A 46 6.63 13.53 22.75
N ALA A 47 6.70 14.75 23.26
CA ALA A 47 6.75 15.96 22.44
C ALA A 47 8.00 15.98 21.54
N ARG A 48 9.18 15.65 22.05
CA ARG A 48 10.40 15.56 21.21
C ARG A 48 10.24 14.51 20.11
N TYR A 49 9.66 13.35 20.42
CA TYR A 49 9.39 12.31 19.43
C TYR A 49 8.43 12.79 18.34
N VAL A 50 7.34 13.45 18.74
CA VAL A 50 6.36 14.04 17.80
C VAL A 50 6.99 15.13 16.95
N TYR A 51 7.80 16.00 17.55
CA TYR A 51 8.54 17.05 16.85
C TYR A 51 9.56 16.49 15.84
N GLN A 52 10.27 15.41 16.18
CA GLN A 52 11.18 14.76 15.24
C GLN A 52 10.45 14.14 14.04
N LYS A 53 9.15 13.83 14.17
CA LYS A 53 8.34 13.24 13.11
C LYS A 53 7.58 14.26 12.27
N GLN A 54 7.07 15.33 12.87
CA GLN A 54 6.20 16.30 12.20
C GLN A 54 6.60 17.76 12.42
N GLY A 55 7.73 18.03 13.07
CA GLY A 55 8.15 19.39 13.40
C GLY A 55 7.12 20.09 14.30
N LEU A 56 7.01 21.41 14.17
CA LEU A 56 6.04 22.20 14.95
C LEU A 56 4.59 22.03 14.48
N TYR A 57 4.33 21.39 13.33
CA TYR A 57 2.98 21.20 12.78
C TYR A 57 2.08 20.30 13.62
N ALA A 58 2.65 19.45 14.46
CA ALA A 58 1.90 18.58 15.36
C ALA A 58 1.16 19.34 16.47
N TRP A 59 1.50 20.61 16.67
CA TRP A 59 0.78 21.54 17.51
C TRP A 59 0.15 22.56 16.57
N GLY A 60 -1.16 22.79 16.67
CA GLY A 60 -1.96 23.65 15.78
C GLY A 60 -1.56 25.14 15.73
N MET A 61 -0.29 25.46 15.87
CA MET A 61 0.35 26.76 15.75
C MET A 61 0.34 27.32 14.31
N GLY A 62 -0.30 26.62 13.37
CA GLY A 62 -0.44 27.02 11.96
C GLY A 62 -1.78 27.67 11.58
N SER A 63 -2.72 27.90 12.51
CA SER A 63 -4.01 28.52 12.21
C SER A 63 -4.22 29.85 12.93
N GLY A 64 -3.84 30.95 12.28
CA GLY A 64 -4.54 32.25 12.16
C GLY A 64 -5.23 32.98 13.32
N SER A 65 -5.44 32.42 14.52
CA SER A 65 -6.08 33.14 15.62
C SER A 65 -5.91 32.46 16.98
N ALA A 66 -4.69 32.45 17.52
CA ALA A 66 -4.38 32.56 18.96
C ALA A 66 -2.93 32.16 19.23
N GLY A 67 -2.15 33.10 19.75
CA GLY A 67 -0.84 32.86 20.33
C GLY A 67 0.21 33.77 19.73
N TRP A 68 0.73 34.68 20.54
CA TRP A 68 1.98 35.42 20.32
C TRP A 68 1.95 36.48 19.20
N THR A 69 1.57 37.72 19.50
CA THR A 69 1.77 38.83 18.55
C THR A 69 2.49 40.00 19.21
N ALA A 70 3.30 40.74 18.46
CA ALA A 70 2.75 41.92 17.79
C ALA A 70 2.63 41.65 16.28
N GLY A 71 3.57 40.90 15.69
CA GLY A 71 3.55 40.46 14.29
C GLY A 71 3.91 38.98 14.11
N GLY A 72 3.41 38.10 14.98
CA GLY A 72 3.61 36.65 14.85
C GLY A 72 4.91 36.08 15.43
N ASP A 73 5.58 36.81 16.33
CA ASP A 73 6.72 36.26 17.08
C ASP A 73 6.21 35.23 18.11
N PRO A 74 6.55 33.94 17.97
CA PRO A 74 6.11 32.86 18.85
C PRO A 74 6.65 32.96 20.28
N PHE A 75 7.56 33.90 20.58
CA PHE A 75 8.12 34.13 21.92
C PHE A 75 7.59 35.41 22.58
N LYS A 76 6.67 36.14 21.93
CA LYS A 76 6.15 37.40 22.48
C LYS A 76 5.40 37.18 23.80
N GLY A 77 5.92 37.78 24.87
CA GLY A 77 5.36 37.68 26.22
C GLY A 77 6.04 36.60 27.07
N THR A 78 6.88 35.76 26.46
CA THR A 78 7.75 34.84 27.19
C THR A 78 8.92 35.62 27.76
N ASN A 79 9.10 35.55 29.09
CA ASN A 79 10.31 36.03 29.73
C ASN A 79 11.46 35.05 29.42
N ILE A 80 12.15 35.29 28.31
CA ILE A 80 13.22 34.43 27.78
C ILE A 80 14.32 34.21 28.82
N GLU A 81 14.61 35.20 29.66
CA GLU A 81 15.64 35.07 30.71
C GLU A 81 15.18 34.15 31.84
N ALA A 82 13.90 34.20 32.24
CA ALA A 82 13.34 33.23 33.18
C ALA A 82 13.33 31.81 32.58
N ALA A 83 13.02 31.66 31.29
CA ALA A 83 13.07 30.38 30.61
C ALA A 83 14.50 29.82 30.51
N LYS A 84 15.49 30.66 30.19
CA LYS A 84 16.92 30.29 30.21
C LYS A 84 17.36 29.90 31.62
N ALA A 85 16.98 30.65 32.64
CA ALA A 85 17.30 30.34 34.03
C ALA A 85 16.68 28.99 34.48
N ALA A 86 15.45 28.70 34.05
CA ALA A 86 14.80 27.41 34.30
C ALA A 86 15.54 26.24 33.61
N VAL A 87 15.95 26.41 32.34
CA VAL A 87 16.76 25.41 31.62
C VAL A 87 18.14 25.22 32.26
N GLN A 88 18.79 26.30 32.68
CA GLN A 88 20.08 26.24 33.36
C GLN A 88 19.97 25.60 34.75
N ASN A 89 18.89 25.84 35.49
CA ASN A 89 18.62 25.16 36.75
C ASN A 89 18.30 23.67 36.52
N ALA A 90 17.57 23.34 35.46
CA ALA A 90 17.33 21.94 35.08
C ALA A 90 18.63 21.21 34.72
N ALA A 91 19.53 21.86 33.97
CA ALA A 91 20.86 21.34 33.67
C ALA A 91 21.73 21.19 34.93
N LYS A 92 21.75 22.20 35.82
CA LYS A 92 22.48 22.15 37.11
C LYS A 92 21.98 21.04 38.04
N ASN A 93 20.68 20.74 37.98
CA ASN A 93 20.07 19.66 38.76
C ASN A 93 20.17 18.28 38.07
N GLY A 94 20.91 18.17 36.96
CA GLY A 94 21.14 16.91 36.26
C GLY A 94 19.97 16.41 35.40
N PHE A 95 18.92 17.21 35.22
CA PHE A 95 17.76 16.85 34.38
C PHE A 95 18.04 17.02 32.88
N ILE A 96 19.11 17.74 32.52
CA ILE A 96 19.54 17.94 31.13
C ILE A 96 21.04 17.66 31.08
N GLY A 97 21.47 16.66 30.31
CA GLY A 97 22.87 16.27 30.15
C GLY A 97 23.34 15.07 30.99
N GLY A 98 22.48 14.45 31.80
CA GLY A 98 22.75 13.11 32.32
C GLY A 98 22.83 12.10 31.18
N ASP A 99 23.77 11.16 31.26
CA ASP A 99 23.90 10.08 30.28
C ASP A 99 22.64 9.19 30.34
N TYR A 100 21.73 9.42 29.40
CA TYR A 100 20.50 8.65 29.25
C TYR A 100 20.73 7.35 28.46
N GLY A 101 21.97 6.87 28.34
CA GLY A 101 22.29 5.56 27.79
C GLY A 101 22.01 5.41 26.30
N MET A 102 22.12 6.50 25.53
CA MET A 102 22.10 6.43 24.08
C MET A 102 23.36 7.07 23.52
N SER A 103 24.31 6.21 23.15
CA SER A 103 25.45 6.56 22.32
C SER A 103 24.95 7.15 21.00
N ASP A 104 25.11 8.45 20.87
CA ASP A 104 24.92 9.20 19.64
C ASP A 104 26.09 8.86 18.70
N THR A 105 25.85 7.94 17.77
CA THR A 105 26.61 7.82 16.53
C THR A 105 25.63 8.09 15.40
N GLY A 106 25.37 9.38 15.17
CA GLY A 106 24.60 9.91 14.06
C GLY A 106 25.22 9.58 12.70
N THR A 107 25.17 8.32 12.31
CA THR A 107 24.99 7.88 10.94
C THR A 107 23.53 7.50 10.82
N THR A 108 22.71 8.32 10.15
CA THR A 108 21.41 7.86 9.65
C THR A 108 21.69 6.76 8.64
N THR A 109 21.79 5.52 9.11
CA THR A 109 21.56 4.33 8.31
C THR A 109 20.11 4.40 7.88
N SER A 110 19.85 5.09 6.76
CA SER A 110 18.57 5.01 6.08
C SER A 110 18.41 3.54 5.71
N GLY A 111 17.57 2.83 6.47
CA GLY A 111 17.09 1.53 6.03
C GLY A 111 16.55 1.66 4.61
N PRO A 112 16.58 0.57 3.82
CA PRO A 112 16.23 0.63 2.41
C PRO A 112 14.87 1.29 2.20
N VAL A 113 14.82 2.35 1.39
CA VAL A 113 13.57 3.06 1.11
C VAL A 113 12.67 2.16 0.27
N SER A 114 11.47 1.92 0.77
CA SER A 114 10.53 0.99 0.16
C SER A 114 9.58 1.75 -0.75
N LEU A 115 9.75 1.63 -2.06
CA LEU A 115 9.03 2.44 -3.04
C LEU A 115 7.61 1.92 -3.29
N PRO A 116 6.61 2.82 -3.45
CA PRO A 116 5.29 2.47 -3.93
C PRO A 116 5.33 1.70 -5.26
N SER A 117 4.32 0.85 -5.47
CA SER A 117 4.28 -0.11 -6.60
C SER A 117 4.31 0.54 -7.99
N ASP A 118 3.93 1.81 -8.10
CA ASP A 118 3.88 2.62 -9.31
C ASP A 118 5.11 3.53 -9.52
N ALA A 119 6.15 3.39 -8.68
CA ALA A 119 7.40 4.14 -8.83
C ALA A 119 8.16 3.76 -10.11
N ARG A 120 8.56 4.77 -10.88
CA ARG A 120 9.51 4.61 -12.00
C ARG A 120 10.89 5.14 -11.58
N LEU A 121 11.88 4.26 -11.59
CA LEU A 121 13.25 4.67 -11.26
C LEU A 121 13.96 5.21 -12.49
N VAL A 122 14.49 6.42 -12.38
CA VAL A 122 15.23 7.11 -13.43
C VAL A 122 16.57 7.55 -12.87
N GLN A 123 17.65 7.22 -13.56
CA GLN A 123 19.01 7.61 -13.19
C GLN A 123 19.59 8.55 -14.24
N ASN A 124 20.10 9.70 -13.80
CA ASN A 124 20.87 10.62 -14.63
C ASN A 124 22.20 10.98 -13.93
N GLN A 125 22.92 12.00 -14.41
CA GLN A 125 24.21 12.39 -13.83
C GLN A 125 24.07 13.01 -12.43
N ASN A 126 22.88 13.52 -12.08
CA ASN A 126 22.59 14.18 -10.81
C ASN A 126 22.12 13.20 -9.72
N GLY A 127 21.82 11.95 -10.07
CA GLY A 127 21.41 10.91 -9.12
C GLY A 127 20.33 9.98 -9.65
N THR A 128 19.75 9.21 -8.74
CA THR A 128 18.60 8.34 -9.00
C THR A 128 17.34 9.00 -8.42
N PHE A 129 16.27 8.98 -9.20
CA PHE A 129 14.99 9.59 -8.86
C PHE A 129 13.88 8.55 -8.95
N ALA A 130 13.00 8.53 -7.94
CA ALA A 130 11.72 7.85 -8.03
C ALA A 130 10.69 8.82 -8.60
N MET A 131 10.16 8.49 -9.78
CA MET A 131 9.23 9.30 -10.55
C MET A 131 7.82 8.74 -10.42
N PHE A 132 6.85 9.61 -10.16
CA PHE A 132 5.43 9.27 -10.05
C PHE A 132 4.61 10.16 -10.98
N GLN A 133 3.71 9.55 -11.76
CA GLN A 133 2.86 10.29 -12.68
C GLN A 133 1.57 10.70 -11.97
N LEU A 134 1.30 12.00 -11.91
CA LEU A 134 0.10 12.57 -11.30
C LEU A 134 -1.04 12.81 -12.32
N GLY A 135 -1.00 12.15 -13.48
CA GLY A 135 -1.92 12.40 -14.61
C GLY A 135 -1.44 13.53 -15.55
N THR A 136 -1.96 13.55 -16.78
CA THR A 136 -1.80 14.63 -17.78
C THR A 136 -0.36 15.15 -18.01
N GLY A 137 0.65 14.28 -17.85
CA GLY A 137 2.06 14.63 -18.04
C GLY A 137 2.71 15.37 -16.88
N LEU A 138 2.02 15.53 -15.74
CA LEU A 138 2.58 16.02 -14.50
C LEU A 138 3.31 14.88 -13.76
N TRP A 139 4.53 15.17 -13.32
CA TRP A 139 5.38 14.22 -12.61
C TRP A 139 5.80 14.79 -11.25
N VAL A 140 5.91 13.93 -10.26
CA VAL A 140 6.63 14.22 -9.01
C VAL A 140 7.86 13.35 -8.96
N HIS A 141 8.98 13.91 -8.49
CA HIS A 141 10.23 13.20 -8.34
C HIS A 141 10.72 13.25 -6.90
N TYR A 142 11.31 12.15 -6.43
CA TYR A 142 12.00 12.07 -5.15
C TYR A 142 13.44 11.63 -5.41
N ALA A 143 14.42 12.36 -4.86
CA ALA A 143 15.81 11.91 -4.89
C ALA A 143 15.95 10.68 -3.98
N VAL A 144 16.44 9.57 -4.54
CA VAL A 144 16.58 8.30 -3.81
C VAL A 144 18.03 7.83 -3.78
N GLY A 145 18.42 7.22 -2.65
CA GLY A 145 19.71 6.57 -2.50
C GLY A 145 19.83 5.25 -3.27
N PRO A 146 21.02 4.61 -3.25
CA PRO A 146 21.25 3.31 -3.89
C PRO A 146 20.43 2.18 -3.25
N ASP A 147 20.11 2.31 -1.97
CA ASP A 147 19.39 1.30 -1.19
C ASP A 147 17.87 1.50 -1.27
N VAL A 148 17.29 1.32 -2.46
CA VAL A 148 15.83 1.31 -2.67
C VAL A 148 15.32 -0.11 -2.90
N THR A 149 14.17 -0.43 -2.31
CA THR A 149 13.47 -1.70 -2.52
C THR A 149 12.09 -1.46 -3.15
N GLY A 150 11.76 -2.22 -4.20
CA GLY A 150 10.57 -1.96 -5.01
C GLY A 150 10.84 -0.94 -6.14
N GLY A 151 9.79 -0.60 -6.89
CA GLY A 151 9.90 0.20 -8.12
C GLY A 151 10.31 -0.62 -9.35
N GLY A 152 10.03 -0.08 -10.54
CA GLY A 152 10.39 -0.71 -11.81
C GLY A 152 11.90 -0.73 -12.09
N ARG A 153 12.29 -1.25 -13.26
CA ARG A 153 13.69 -1.21 -13.72
C ARG A 153 14.20 0.24 -13.78
N VAL A 154 15.43 0.45 -13.32
CA VAL A 154 16.11 1.74 -13.41
C VAL A 154 16.36 2.08 -14.88
N THR A 155 15.79 3.19 -15.34
CA THR A 155 16.02 3.72 -16.68
C THR A 155 17.12 4.76 -16.62
N LYS A 156 18.25 4.50 -17.30
CA LYS A 156 19.34 5.47 -17.41
C LYS A 156 19.03 6.47 -18.53
N MET A 157 19.22 7.76 -18.27
CA MET A 157 19.06 8.81 -19.27
C MET A 157 20.02 9.97 -19.04
N SER A 158 20.35 10.69 -20.11
CA SER A 158 21.12 11.94 -20.03
C SER A 158 20.31 13.05 -19.35
N ASN A 159 20.99 14.08 -18.83
CA ASN A 159 20.33 15.25 -18.25
C ASN A 159 19.42 15.96 -19.27
N ALA A 160 19.78 15.96 -20.56
CA ALA A 160 18.96 16.52 -21.64
C ALA A 160 17.68 15.71 -21.91
N GLU A 161 17.76 14.38 -21.85
CA GLU A 161 16.57 13.51 -21.95
C GLU A 161 15.69 13.65 -20.71
N PHE A 162 16.28 13.73 -19.52
CA PHE A 162 15.56 13.97 -18.28
C PHE A 162 14.82 15.31 -18.33
N GLY A 163 15.49 16.40 -18.73
CA GLY A 163 14.87 17.72 -18.86
C GLY A 163 13.74 17.75 -19.89
N ARG A 164 13.84 17.00 -20.99
CA ARG A 164 12.76 16.89 -21.99
C ARG A 164 11.57 16.09 -21.48
N ALA A 165 11.81 14.97 -20.79
CA ALA A 165 10.75 14.08 -20.30
C ALA A 165 10.09 14.59 -19.02
N PHE A 166 10.87 15.23 -18.14
CA PHE A 166 10.50 15.54 -16.76
C PHE A 166 10.85 16.98 -16.35
N GLY A 167 11.20 17.88 -17.27
CA GLY A 167 11.58 19.26 -16.91
C GLY A 167 10.48 20.09 -16.20
N LYS A 168 9.24 19.58 -16.15
CA LYS A 168 8.12 20.15 -15.39
C LYS A 168 7.79 19.35 -14.12
N SER A 169 8.63 18.40 -13.71
CA SER A 169 8.38 17.61 -12.51
C SER A 169 8.52 18.45 -11.26
N VAL A 170 7.66 18.20 -10.27
CA VAL A 170 7.72 18.82 -8.94
C VAL A 170 8.61 17.95 -8.04
N ASP A 171 9.46 18.56 -7.22
CA ASP A 171 10.22 17.84 -6.19
C ASP A 171 9.24 17.41 -5.09
N GLY A 172 9.20 16.13 -4.74
CA GLY A 172 8.31 15.57 -3.74
C GLY A 172 8.84 15.66 -2.31
N GLY A 173 10.07 16.13 -2.12
CA GLY A 173 10.71 16.24 -0.80
C GLY A 173 11.43 14.95 -0.39
N SER A 174 11.26 14.54 0.88
CA SER A 174 12.04 13.44 1.45
C SER A 174 11.56 12.08 0.96
N ALA A 175 12.46 11.30 0.36
CA ALA A 175 12.18 9.93 -0.06
C ALA A 175 11.81 8.98 1.10
N ALA A 176 12.15 9.32 2.36
CA ALA A 176 11.81 8.50 3.52
C ALA A 176 10.29 8.33 3.69
N GLU A 177 9.51 9.30 3.22
CA GLU A 177 8.04 9.28 3.28
C GLU A 177 7.43 8.22 2.36
N LEU A 178 8.15 7.82 1.29
CA LEU A 178 7.66 6.85 0.32
C LEU A 178 7.41 5.47 0.93
N THR A 179 8.16 5.10 1.96
CA THR A 179 7.93 3.87 2.72
C THR A 179 6.58 3.88 3.43
N ALA A 180 6.21 5.03 4.01
CA ALA A 180 4.90 5.20 4.66
C ALA A 180 3.78 5.21 3.61
N VAL A 181 3.98 5.90 2.49
CA VAL A 181 3.03 5.91 1.36
C VAL A 181 2.77 4.49 0.85
N ARG A 182 3.82 3.69 0.64
CA ARG A 182 3.67 2.28 0.25
C ARG A 182 2.88 1.49 1.27
N THR A 183 3.19 1.63 2.56
CA THR A 183 2.56 0.84 3.62
C THR A 183 1.09 1.19 3.79
N SER A 184 0.73 2.47 3.75
CA SER A 184 -0.64 2.94 4.00
C SER A 184 -1.53 2.92 2.76
N TYR A 185 -0.97 3.14 1.56
CA TYR A 185 -1.76 3.31 0.32
C TYR A 185 -1.42 2.31 -0.78
N GLY A 186 -0.27 1.63 -0.71
CA GLY A 186 0.21 0.66 -1.71
C GLY A 186 0.78 1.29 -2.99
N SER A 187 0.19 2.38 -3.48
CA SER A 187 0.67 3.16 -4.62
C SER A 187 0.65 4.66 -4.32
N TYR A 188 1.54 5.40 -4.97
CA TYR A 188 1.61 6.85 -4.86
C TYR A 188 0.37 7.50 -5.49
N ALA A 189 -0.16 6.94 -6.58
CA ALA A 189 -1.42 7.41 -7.17
C ALA A 189 -2.58 7.40 -6.16
N LYS A 190 -2.74 6.34 -5.36
CA LYS A 190 -3.80 6.26 -4.33
C LYS A 190 -3.60 7.27 -3.21
N PHE A 191 -2.36 7.45 -2.78
CA PHE A 191 -2.00 8.50 -1.81
C PHE A 191 -2.31 9.89 -2.35
N TRP A 192 -1.93 10.15 -3.59
CA TRP A 192 -2.18 11.42 -4.27
C TRP A 192 -3.67 11.69 -4.43
N ASP A 193 -4.46 10.70 -4.86
CA ASP A 193 -5.91 10.82 -4.97
C ASP A 193 -6.57 11.08 -3.61
N SER A 194 -6.01 10.53 -2.52
CA SER A 194 -6.42 10.84 -1.14
C SER A 194 -6.17 12.30 -0.79
N ILE A 195 -4.97 12.84 -1.05
CA ILE A 195 -4.65 14.26 -0.84
C ILE A 195 -5.58 15.15 -1.64
N VAL A 196 -5.70 14.89 -2.95
CA VAL A 196 -6.54 15.67 -3.86
C VAL A 196 -8.01 15.63 -3.40
N THR A 197 -8.48 14.47 -2.94
CA THR A 197 -9.83 14.33 -2.37
C THR A 197 -9.99 15.10 -1.06
N GLN A 198 -8.99 15.11 -0.18
CA GLN A 198 -9.06 15.87 1.08
C GLN A 198 -9.06 17.38 0.84
N VAL A 199 -8.25 17.86 -0.11
CA VAL A 199 -8.11 19.28 -0.42
C VAL A 199 -9.29 19.82 -1.23
N LEU A 200 -9.77 19.06 -2.22
CA LEU A 200 -10.78 19.54 -3.18
C LEU A 200 -12.15 18.85 -3.06
N GLY A 201 -12.26 17.72 -2.37
CA GLY A 201 -13.44 16.85 -2.33
C GLY A 201 -13.50 15.83 -3.48
N GLN A 202 -14.21 14.71 -3.28
CA GLN A 202 -14.29 13.57 -4.22
C GLN A 202 -14.87 13.89 -5.61
N ALA A 203 -15.51 15.05 -5.81
CA ALA A 203 -16.23 15.35 -7.04
C ALA A 203 -15.85 16.70 -7.67
N ASN A 204 -14.75 17.34 -7.27
CA ASN A 204 -14.39 18.64 -7.82
C ASN A 204 -13.68 18.51 -9.18
N PRO A 205 -14.15 19.10 -10.29
CA PRO A 205 -13.50 18.97 -11.60
C PRO A 205 -12.11 19.59 -11.62
N ALA A 206 -11.81 20.49 -10.67
CA ALA A 206 -10.48 21.00 -10.42
C ALA A 206 -9.46 19.89 -10.12
N THR A 207 -9.92 18.73 -9.64
CA THR A 207 -9.07 17.54 -9.39
C THR A 207 -8.46 16.95 -10.65
N GLN A 208 -9.06 17.20 -11.83
CA GLN A 208 -8.59 16.72 -13.12
C GLN A 208 -7.80 17.78 -13.90
N ASP A 209 -7.82 19.03 -13.45
CA ASP A 209 -7.10 20.12 -14.12
C ASP A 209 -5.58 20.02 -13.85
N PRO A 210 -4.72 19.97 -14.89
CA PRO A 210 -3.28 19.84 -14.71
C PRO A 210 -2.66 21.00 -13.92
N GLY A 211 -3.19 22.22 -14.07
CA GLY A 211 -2.72 23.41 -13.37
C GLY A 211 -3.03 23.36 -11.89
N VAL A 212 -4.27 23.01 -11.54
CA VAL A 212 -4.68 22.85 -10.13
C VAL A 212 -3.90 21.72 -9.45
N ARG A 213 -3.78 20.54 -10.10
CA ARG A 213 -3.00 19.42 -9.54
C ARG A 213 -1.54 19.80 -9.32
N ARG A 214 -0.95 20.58 -10.22
CA ARG A 214 0.41 21.09 -10.06
C ARG A 214 0.53 21.99 -8.84
N VAL A 215 -0.39 22.93 -8.64
CA VAL A 215 -0.35 23.83 -7.48
C VAL A 215 -0.51 23.05 -6.16
N ILE A 216 -1.39 22.05 -6.13
CA ILE A 216 -1.54 21.17 -4.95
C ILE A 216 -0.27 20.33 -4.75
N ALA A 217 0.39 19.89 -5.82
CA ALA A 217 1.63 19.12 -5.72
C ALA A 217 2.76 19.99 -5.19
N GLU A 218 2.87 21.23 -5.67
CA GLU A 218 3.79 22.24 -5.14
C GLU A 218 3.50 22.51 -3.65
N PHE A 219 2.24 22.59 -3.23
CA PHE A 219 1.86 22.79 -1.83
C PHE A 219 2.22 21.58 -0.95
N ALA A 220 1.97 20.36 -1.42
CA ALA A 220 2.34 19.15 -0.70
C ALA A 220 3.87 19.01 -0.56
N ALA A 221 4.62 19.49 -1.55
CA ALA A 221 6.08 19.47 -1.58
C ALA A 221 6.75 20.61 -0.78
N ARG A 222 6.08 21.76 -0.64
CA ARG A 222 6.62 22.97 -0.02
C ARG A 222 6.00 23.20 1.35
N PRO A 223 6.66 22.77 2.44
CA PRO A 223 6.18 23.03 3.79
C PRO A 223 6.22 24.51 4.19
N ASP A 224 6.80 25.40 3.38
CA ASP A 224 6.85 26.84 3.58
C ASP A 224 5.72 27.61 2.85
N MET A 225 4.93 26.95 2.00
CA MET A 225 3.88 27.61 1.22
C MET A 225 2.70 28.01 2.11
N SER A 226 2.46 29.31 2.27
CA SER A 226 1.31 29.83 3.03
C SER A 226 -0.02 29.54 2.32
N GLU A 227 -1.12 29.52 3.09
CA GLU A 227 -2.47 29.36 2.51
C GLU A 227 -2.81 30.49 1.53
N ALA A 228 -2.35 31.71 1.79
CA ALA A 228 -2.52 32.85 0.88
C ALA A 228 -1.75 32.65 -0.45
N GLU A 229 -0.53 32.12 -0.40
CA GLU A 229 0.25 31.78 -1.59
C GLU A 229 -0.42 30.65 -2.39
N LEU A 230 -0.91 29.61 -1.71
CA LEU A 230 -1.68 28.53 -2.33
C LEU A 230 -2.92 29.07 -3.04
N GLN A 231 -3.73 29.89 -2.37
CA GLN A 231 -4.92 30.48 -2.96
C GLN A 231 -4.59 31.37 -4.17
N ASN A 232 -3.52 32.17 -4.10
CA ASN A 232 -3.09 33.00 -5.22
C ASN A 232 -2.61 32.17 -6.41
N LYS A 233 -1.86 31.10 -6.17
CA LYS A 233 -1.44 30.14 -7.21
C LYS A 233 -2.64 29.41 -7.82
N LEU A 234 -3.62 29.00 -7.01
CA LEU A 234 -4.86 28.39 -7.51
C LEU A 234 -5.67 29.38 -8.36
N LYS A 235 -5.77 30.65 -7.94
CA LYS A 235 -6.43 31.72 -8.72
C LYS A 235 -5.73 32.00 -10.06
N ALA A 236 -4.43 31.77 -10.13
CA ALA A 236 -3.65 31.92 -11.35
C ALA A 236 -3.80 30.74 -12.32
N THR A 237 -4.49 29.65 -11.95
CA THR A 237 -4.74 28.53 -12.86
C THR A 237 -5.77 28.88 -13.93
N SER A 238 -5.60 28.34 -15.14
CA SER A 238 -6.58 28.47 -16.24
C SER A 238 -7.97 27.97 -15.85
N TYR A 239 -8.03 26.94 -14.99
CA TYR A 239 -9.28 26.44 -14.44
C TYR A 239 -10.03 27.49 -13.62
N TRP A 240 -9.34 28.20 -12.73
CA TRP A 240 -9.97 29.26 -11.94
C TRP A 240 -10.40 30.43 -12.82
N GLN A 241 -9.56 30.81 -13.79
CA GLN A 241 -9.86 31.89 -14.72
C GLN A 241 -11.10 31.59 -15.57
N THR A 242 -11.19 30.41 -16.19
CA THR A 242 -12.34 30.01 -17.01
C THR A 242 -13.64 29.86 -16.22
N ARG A 243 -13.58 29.44 -14.95
CA ARG A 243 -14.77 29.35 -14.09
C ARG A 243 -15.27 30.72 -13.64
N THR A 244 -14.35 31.63 -13.33
CA THR A 244 -14.67 33.03 -13.01
C THR A 244 -15.20 33.76 -14.25
N GLU A 245 -14.61 33.51 -15.43
CA GLU A 245 -15.11 34.00 -16.71
C GLU A 245 -16.49 33.44 -17.04
N GLY A 246 -16.78 32.17 -16.75
CA GLY A 246 -18.12 31.59 -16.94
C GLY A 246 -19.18 32.24 -16.05
N GLU A 247 -18.86 32.55 -14.79
CA GLU A 247 -19.75 33.29 -13.89
C GLU A 247 -19.90 34.76 -14.31
N LEU A 248 -18.82 35.41 -14.79
CA LEU A 248 -18.87 36.77 -15.33
C LEU A 248 -19.66 36.85 -16.63
N GLU A 249 -19.46 35.89 -17.54
CA GLU A 249 -20.22 35.72 -18.78
C GLU A 249 -21.69 35.52 -18.45
N TRP A 250 -22.01 34.59 -17.53
CA TRP A 250 -23.37 34.38 -17.03
C TRP A 250 -24.00 35.68 -16.50
N ASN A 251 -23.25 36.44 -15.71
CA ASN A 251 -23.70 37.72 -15.18
C ASN A 251 -23.84 38.81 -16.26
N SER A 252 -23.13 38.69 -17.39
CA SER A 252 -23.24 39.60 -18.54
C SER A 252 -24.35 39.23 -19.53
N LEU A 253 -24.83 37.98 -19.52
CA LEU A 253 -25.92 37.52 -20.39
C LEU A 253 -27.24 38.22 -20.05
N SER A 254 -28.03 38.50 -21.08
CA SER A 254 -29.40 38.98 -20.94
C SER A 254 -30.31 37.94 -20.28
N ALA A 255 -31.45 38.39 -19.73
CA ALA A 255 -32.41 37.48 -19.12
C ALA A 255 -32.88 36.36 -20.07
N ALA A 256 -33.09 36.69 -21.35
CA ALA A 256 -33.49 35.74 -22.38
C ALA A 256 -32.41 34.67 -22.65
N GLU A 257 -31.14 35.07 -22.72
CA GLU A 257 -30.01 34.14 -22.93
C GLU A 257 -29.79 33.23 -21.72
N ARG A 258 -29.93 33.77 -20.50
CA ARG A 258 -29.89 32.94 -19.28
C ARG A 258 -31.00 31.91 -19.26
N THR A 259 -32.21 32.28 -19.69
CA THR A 259 -33.33 31.34 -19.82
C THR A 259 -33.03 30.26 -20.87
N SER A 260 -32.50 30.62 -22.04
CA SER A 260 -32.11 29.66 -23.08
C SER A 260 -31.05 28.67 -22.56
N ARG A 261 -29.96 29.19 -21.96
CA ARG A 261 -28.87 28.36 -21.42
C ARG A 261 -29.32 27.48 -20.26
N SER A 262 -30.26 27.96 -19.44
CA SER A 262 -30.91 27.16 -18.40
C SER A 262 -31.76 26.04 -19.01
N ALA A 263 -32.52 26.30 -20.07
CA ALA A 263 -33.33 25.29 -20.73
C ALA A 263 -32.48 24.16 -21.35
N ASP A 264 -31.39 24.53 -22.02
CA ASP A 264 -30.43 23.57 -22.60
C ASP A 264 -29.76 22.72 -21.51
N THR A 265 -29.36 23.37 -20.42
CA THR A 265 -28.74 22.69 -19.27
C THR A 265 -29.73 21.74 -18.60
N ALA A 266 -30.98 22.17 -18.42
CA ALA A 266 -32.03 21.33 -17.85
C ALA A 266 -32.27 20.09 -18.71
N SER A 267 -32.26 20.21 -20.05
CA SER A 267 -32.40 19.06 -20.95
C SER A 267 -31.28 18.03 -20.76
N ARG A 268 -30.02 18.47 -20.65
CA ARG A 268 -28.88 17.59 -20.36
C ARG A 268 -29.00 16.94 -18.98
N MET A 269 -29.50 17.67 -17.99
CA MET A 269 -29.78 17.15 -16.65
C MET A 269 -30.85 16.07 -16.66
N GLN A 270 -31.93 16.24 -17.43
CA GLN A 270 -32.96 15.21 -17.59
C GLN A 270 -32.40 13.92 -18.20
N GLN A 271 -31.59 14.04 -19.26
CA GLN A 271 -30.96 12.88 -19.92
C GLN A 271 -30.05 12.10 -18.97
N THR A 272 -29.22 12.83 -18.23
CA THR A 272 -28.30 12.23 -17.25
C THR A 272 -29.08 11.57 -16.11
N TRP A 273 -30.13 12.22 -15.60
CA TRP A 273 -31.01 11.62 -14.60
C TRP A 273 -31.62 10.32 -15.11
N PHE A 274 -32.17 10.31 -16.32
CA PHE A 274 -32.73 9.11 -16.93
C PHE A 274 -31.68 8.00 -17.09
N GLN A 275 -30.45 8.33 -17.48
CA GLN A 275 -29.36 7.36 -17.62
C GLN A 275 -29.05 6.63 -16.31
N PHE A 276 -28.98 7.34 -15.18
CA PHE A 276 -28.56 6.75 -13.90
C PHE A 276 -29.73 6.26 -13.04
N ALA A 277 -30.84 7.02 -13.00
CA ALA A 277 -32.01 6.71 -12.19
C ALA A 277 -33.03 5.83 -12.95
N GLY A 278 -33.04 5.85 -14.28
CA GLY A 278 -34.00 5.12 -15.11
C GLY A 278 -35.40 5.74 -15.18
N GLN A 279 -35.58 6.94 -14.61
CA GLN A 279 -36.85 7.65 -14.55
C GLN A 279 -36.81 8.90 -15.43
N GLN A 280 -37.86 9.16 -16.21
CA GLN A 280 -37.99 10.44 -16.91
C GLN A 280 -38.49 11.50 -15.93
N VAL A 281 -37.77 12.63 -15.85
CA VAL A 281 -38.13 13.76 -14.99
C VAL A 281 -38.27 15.04 -15.81
N GLY A 282 -39.19 15.91 -15.42
CA GLY A 282 -39.35 17.23 -16.01
C GLY A 282 -38.25 18.21 -15.57
N ALA A 283 -38.05 19.30 -16.31
CA ALA A 283 -37.07 20.34 -15.98
C ALA A 283 -37.35 21.02 -14.63
N ASN A 284 -38.61 20.97 -14.18
CA ASN A 284 -39.07 21.50 -12.90
C ASN A 284 -38.96 20.50 -11.73
N ALA A 285 -38.43 19.30 -11.96
CA ALA A 285 -38.22 18.34 -10.88
C ALA A 285 -37.31 18.93 -9.80
N PRO A 286 -37.59 18.71 -8.49
CA PRO A 286 -36.81 19.29 -7.40
C PRO A 286 -35.29 19.04 -7.52
N GLU A 287 -34.90 17.86 -8.01
CA GLU A 287 -33.51 17.43 -8.20
C GLU A 287 -32.76 18.21 -9.28
N ILE A 288 -33.49 18.66 -10.30
CA ILE A 288 -32.93 19.47 -11.38
C ILE A 288 -32.96 20.93 -10.97
N LYS A 289 -34.13 21.40 -10.50
CA LYS A 289 -34.36 22.81 -10.16
C LYS A 289 -33.40 23.34 -9.10
N ALA A 290 -33.08 22.54 -8.08
CA ALA A 290 -32.17 22.96 -7.00
C ALA A 290 -30.72 23.20 -7.45
N SER A 291 -30.29 22.59 -8.56
CA SER A 291 -28.91 22.69 -9.06
C SER A 291 -28.81 23.36 -10.43
N LEU A 292 -29.94 23.63 -11.09
CA LEU A 292 -29.98 24.10 -12.47
C LEU A 292 -29.19 25.40 -12.66
N GLU A 293 -29.41 26.41 -11.82
CA GLU A 293 -28.72 27.69 -11.92
C GLU A 293 -27.22 27.54 -11.66
N ALA A 294 -26.82 26.72 -10.68
CA ALA A 294 -25.41 26.45 -10.40
C ALA A 294 -24.72 25.74 -11.58
N VAL A 295 -25.42 24.82 -12.26
CA VAL A 295 -24.86 24.14 -13.43
C VAL A 295 -24.84 25.04 -14.65
N ALA A 296 -25.91 25.80 -14.90
CA ALA A 296 -26.03 26.70 -16.05
C ALA A 296 -25.05 27.88 -15.99
N SER A 297 -24.76 28.39 -14.79
CA SER A 297 -23.76 29.45 -14.55
C SER A 297 -22.31 28.95 -14.51
N GLY A 298 -22.07 27.63 -14.53
CA GLY A 298 -20.72 27.06 -14.42
C GLY A 298 -20.16 26.98 -12.99
N LYS A 299 -20.90 27.49 -11.99
CA LYS A 299 -20.57 27.34 -10.57
C LYS A 299 -20.44 25.87 -10.15
N MET A 300 -21.25 24.99 -10.73
CA MET A 300 -21.21 23.54 -10.58
C MET A 300 -21.06 22.90 -11.96
N SER A 301 -20.19 21.90 -12.11
CA SER A 301 -20.14 21.14 -13.37
C SER A 301 -21.25 20.11 -13.46
N MET A 302 -21.53 19.64 -14.67
CA MET A 302 -22.45 18.53 -14.91
C MET A 302 -22.00 17.23 -14.21
N SER A 303 -20.69 16.98 -14.18
CA SER A 303 -20.08 15.84 -13.46
C SER A 303 -20.31 15.96 -11.95
N GLN A 304 -20.13 17.15 -11.36
CA GLN A 304 -20.38 17.39 -9.94
C GLN A 304 -21.82 17.07 -9.56
N TRP A 305 -22.77 17.58 -10.34
CA TRP A 305 -24.18 17.30 -10.10
C TRP A 305 -24.48 15.80 -10.23
N THR A 306 -23.89 15.12 -11.21
CA THR A 306 -24.05 13.67 -11.40
C THR A 306 -23.56 12.88 -10.19
N GLU A 307 -22.35 13.17 -9.70
CA GLU A 307 -21.75 12.44 -8.56
C GLU A 307 -22.41 12.79 -7.23
N GLN A 308 -22.75 14.05 -6.99
CA GLN A 308 -23.23 14.51 -5.68
C GLN A 308 -24.75 14.40 -5.51
N VAL A 309 -25.51 14.45 -6.60
CA VAL A 309 -26.98 14.46 -6.56
C VAL A 309 -27.57 13.24 -7.23
N VAL A 310 -27.20 12.98 -8.49
CA VAL A 310 -27.86 11.94 -9.30
C VAL A 310 -27.53 10.55 -8.80
N LYS A 311 -26.24 10.19 -8.65
CA LYS A 311 -25.83 8.84 -8.24
C LYS A 311 -26.30 8.46 -6.83
N PRO A 312 -26.19 9.30 -5.78
CA PRO A 312 -26.68 8.95 -4.45
C PRO A 312 -28.19 8.75 -4.42
N LYS A 313 -28.97 9.60 -5.11
CA LYS A 313 -30.43 9.42 -5.22
C LYS A 313 -30.80 8.21 -6.06
N SER A 314 -30.06 7.95 -7.14
CA SER A 314 -30.25 6.75 -7.97
C SER A 314 -29.97 5.47 -7.18
N LEU A 315 -28.97 5.46 -6.29
CA LEU A 315 -28.69 4.31 -5.42
C LEU A 315 -29.86 4.01 -4.47
N ALA A 316 -30.52 5.06 -3.95
CA ALA A 316 -31.71 4.91 -3.09
C ALA A 316 -32.92 4.33 -3.86
N LEU A 317 -32.97 4.51 -5.18
CA LEU A 317 -33.92 3.85 -6.07
C LEU A 317 -33.38 2.45 -6.38
N GLY A 318 -33.72 1.44 -5.56
CA GLY A 318 -33.11 0.10 -5.59
C GLY A 318 -33.02 -0.59 -6.97
N GLU A 319 -33.90 -0.26 -7.92
CA GLU A 319 -33.93 -0.80 -9.29
C GLU A 319 -33.40 0.16 -10.38
N SER A 320 -32.74 1.25 -9.99
CA SER A 320 -32.12 2.15 -10.96
C SER A 320 -31.03 1.44 -11.78
N PRO A 321 -30.78 1.87 -13.03
CA PRO A 321 -29.63 1.40 -13.82
C PRO A 321 -28.31 1.45 -13.04
N TRP A 322 -28.05 2.53 -12.31
CA TRP A 322 -26.84 2.69 -11.50
C TRP A 322 -26.76 1.68 -10.33
N SER A 323 -27.86 1.47 -9.60
CA SER A 323 -27.94 0.46 -8.54
C SER A 323 -27.68 -0.96 -9.07
N ARG A 324 -28.24 -1.28 -10.25
CA ARG A 324 -28.03 -2.57 -10.92
C ARG A 324 -26.57 -2.76 -11.32
N GLN A 325 -25.94 -1.71 -11.86
CA GLN A 325 -24.51 -1.74 -12.20
C GLN A 325 -23.65 -2.04 -10.96
N ILE A 326 -23.84 -1.30 -9.86
CA ILE A 326 -23.09 -1.52 -8.61
C ILE A 326 -23.31 -2.94 -8.07
N ARG A 327 -24.55 -3.45 -8.08
CA ARG A 327 -24.83 -4.84 -7.66
C ARG A 327 -24.10 -5.85 -8.54
N SER A 328 -24.11 -5.67 -9.86
CA SER A 328 -23.42 -6.56 -10.79
C SER A 328 -21.90 -6.55 -10.60
N GLU A 329 -21.31 -5.38 -10.36
CA GLU A 329 -19.88 -5.23 -10.04
C GLU A 329 -19.54 -5.90 -8.71
N GLY A 330 -20.38 -5.75 -7.69
CA GLY A 330 -20.20 -6.42 -6.39
C GLY A 330 -20.29 -7.94 -6.49
N VAL A 331 -21.19 -8.48 -7.31
CA VAL A 331 -21.28 -9.93 -7.59
C VAL A 331 -20.04 -10.41 -8.34
N SER A 332 -19.61 -9.66 -9.36
CA SER A 332 -18.39 -9.98 -10.13
C SER A 332 -17.13 -9.98 -9.25
N GLN A 333 -17.00 -9.05 -8.31
CA GLN A 333 -15.90 -9.02 -7.35
C GLN A 333 -15.90 -10.23 -6.40
N ARG A 334 -17.08 -10.65 -5.93
CA ARG A 334 -17.20 -11.86 -5.09
C ARG A 334 -16.85 -13.12 -5.88
N GLN A 335 -17.33 -13.23 -7.11
CA GLN A 335 -17.05 -14.37 -7.98
C GLN A 335 -15.56 -14.45 -8.32
N ARG A 336 -14.91 -13.32 -8.56
CA ARG A 336 -13.46 -13.25 -8.78
C ARG A 336 -12.66 -13.82 -7.60
N GLY A 337 -13.09 -13.58 -6.35
CA GLY A 337 -12.45 -14.17 -5.17
C GLY A 337 -12.54 -15.70 -5.17
N VAL A 338 -13.72 -16.23 -5.48
CA VAL A 338 -13.96 -17.68 -5.57
C VAL A 338 -13.17 -18.31 -6.72
N ASP A 339 -13.10 -17.65 -7.87
CA ASP A 339 -12.34 -18.11 -9.03
C ASP A 339 -10.83 -18.17 -8.72
N ILE A 340 -10.31 -17.18 -7.98
CA ILE A 340 -8.92 -17.17 -7.52
C ILE A 340 -8.66 -18.35 -6.57
N GLU A 341 -9.55 -18.62 -5.63
CA GLU A 341 -9.38 -19.71 -4.66
C GLU A 341 -9.42 -21.09 -5.34
N ASN A 342 -10.40 -21.31 -6.23
CA ASN A 342 -10.49 -22.54 -7.01
C ASN A 342 -9.26 -22.74 -7.89
N THR A 343 -8.79 -21.67 -8.55
CA THR A 343 -7.57 -21.72 -9.35
C THR A 343 -6.36 -22.02 -8.47
N ALA A 344 -6.20 -21.34 -7.33
CA ALA A 344 -5.11 -21.56 -6.39
C ALA A 344 -5.05 -23.02 -5.91
N LYS A 345 -6.20 -23.65 -5.65
CA LYS A 345 -6.27 -25.08 -5.33
C LYS A 345 -5.70 -25.94 -6.46
N ASN A 346 -6.15 -25.73 -7.71
CA ASN A 346 -5.65 -26.50 -8.86
C ASN A 346 -4.13 -26.31 -9.06
N LEU A 347 -3.63 -25.09 -8.88
CA LEU A 347 -2.19 -24.80 -8.95
C LEU A 347 -1.41 -25.52 -7.84
N ARG A 348 -1.96 -25.57 -6.62
CA ARG A 348 -1.37 -26.28 -5.48
C ARG A 348 -1.29 -27.78 -5.76
N ASP A 349 -2.38 -28.37 -6.27
CA ASP A 349 -2.42 -29.80 -6.62
C ASP A 349 -1.42 -30.13 -7.72
N THR A 350 -1.28 -29.26 -8.73
CA THR A 350 -0.27 -29.40 -9.79
C THR A 350 1.16 -29.32 -9.24
N LEU A 351 1.45 -28.36 -8.36
CA LEU A 351 2.76 -28.28 -7.70
C LEU A 351 3.06 -29.55 -6.90
N HIS A 352 2.06 -30.07 -6.17
CA HIS A 352 2.20 -31.30 -5.40
C HIS A 352 2.53 -32.52 -6.29
N GLN A 353 1.86 -32.67 -7.44
CA GLN A 353 2.16 -33.73 -8.41
C GLN A 353 3.61 -33.66 -8.92
N TYR A 354 4.14 -32.45 -9.08
CA TYR A 354 5.53 -32.21 -9.48
C TYR A 354 6.53 -32.17 -8.31
N GLY A 355 6.10 -32.52 -7.09
CA GLY A 355 6.99 -32.61 -5.92
C GLY A 355 7.56 -31.26 -5.50
N LEU A 356 6.83 -30.18 -5.77
CA LEU A 356 7.20 -28.81 -5.41
C LEU A 356 6.23 -28.26 -4.35
N SER A 357 6.75 -27.40 -3.48
CA SER A 357 5.94 -26.59 -2.57
C SER A 357 6.29 -25.12 -2.75
N TRP A 358 5.30 -24.31 -3.11
CA TRP A 358 5.44 -22.86 -3.18
C TRP A 358 4.74 -22.22 -1.98
N SER A 359 5.13 -20.99 -1.63
CA SER A 359 4.40 -20.24 -0.61
C SER A 359 2.99 -19.90 -1.06
N GLU A 360 2.05 -19.79 -0.12
CA GLU A 360 0.67 -19.39 -0.40
C GLU A 360 0.58 -18.05 -1.14
N ASP A 361 1.49 -17.11 -0.86
CA ASP A 361 1.60 -15.84 -1.59
C ASP A 361 2.02 -16.03 -3.06
N ALA A 362 2.90 -17.00 -3.35
CA ALA A 362 3.30 -17.30 -4.72
C ALA A 362 2.16 -18.00 -5.49
N ILE A 363 1.44 -18.92 -4.84
CA ILE A 363 0.27 -19.60 -5.42
C ILE A 363 -0.83 -18.57 -5.72
N THR A 364 -1.19 -17.73 -4.74
CA THR A 364 -2.22 -16.70 -4.90
C THR A 364 -1.87 -15.71 -6.01
N ARG A 365 -0.61 -15.26 -6.10
CA ARG A 365 -0.18 -14.39 -7.20
C ARG A 365 -0.28 -15.04 -8.57
N ASN A 366 0.06 -16.33 -8.69
CA ASN A 366 -0.09 -17.05 -9.96
C ASN A 366 -1.56 -17.31 -10.29
N ALA A 367 -2.39 -17.67 -9.31
CA ALA A 367 -3.83 -17.83 -9.50
C ALA A 367 -4.47 -16.54 -10.00
N LEU A 368 -4.11 -15.40 -9.40
CA LEU A 368 -4.57 -14.09 -9.87
C LEU A 368 -4.11 -13.78 -11.29
N ALA A 369 -2.86 -14.14 -11.67
CA ALA A 369 -2.38 -13.96 -13.03
C ALA A 369 -3.14 -14.84 -14.05
N VAL A 370 -3.53 -16.04 -13.66
CA VAL A 370 -4.33 -16.96 -14.50
C VAL A 370 -5.77 -16.45 -14.67
N VAL A 371 -6.43 -16.08 -13.57
CA VAL A 371 -7.80 -15.52 -13.59
C VAL A 371 -7.85 -14.22 -14.39
N ASP A 372 -6.84 -13.37 -14.24
CA ASP A 372 -6.71 -12.12 -15.01
C ASP A 372 -6.28 -12.33 -16.48
N LYS A 373 -6.09 -13.59 -16.92
CA LYS A 373 -5.59 -13.96 -18.26
C LYS A 373 -4.25 -13.33 -18.63
N LYS A 374 -3.45 -12.96 -17.63
CA LYS A 374 -2.06 -12.49 -17.79
C LYS A 374 -1.08 -13.65 -17.99
N LYS A 375 -1.50 -14.85 -17.63
CA LYS A 375 -0.75 -16.09 -17.75
C LYS A 375 -1.71 -17.22 -18.10
N SER A 376 -1.32 -18.11 -19.01
CA SER A 376 -2.12 -19.30 -19.31
C SER A 376 -1.78 -20.44 -18.34
N ASP A 377 -2.67 -21.42 -18.21
CA ASP A 377 -2.40 -22.67 -17.46
C ASP A 377 -1.17 -23.40 -18.01
N LYS A 378 -0.95 -23.31 -19.33
CA LYS A 378 0.23 -23.87 -19.99
C LYS A 378 1.51 -23.18 -19.54
N ASP A 379 1.53 -21.85 -19.47
CA ASP A 379 2.70 -21.10 -19.00
C ASP A 379 3.03 -21.44 -17.54
N PHE A 380 1.99 -21.68 -16.73
CA PHE A 380 2.19 -22.15 -15.36
C PHE A 380 2.77 -23.56 -15.32
N LEU A 381 2.20 -24.50 -16.08
CA LEU A 381 2.71 -25.86 -16.16
C LEU A 381 4.17 -25.90 -16.65
N ASP A 382 4.50 -25.13 -17.69
CA ASP A 382 5.87 -25.06 -18.22
C ASP A 382 6.85 -24.50 -17.17
N GLN A 383 6.42 -23.55 -16.33
CA GLN A 383 7.20 -23.06 -15.20
C GLN A 383 7.39 -24.13 -14.12
N VAL A 384 6.32 -24.84 -13.75
CA VAL A 384 6.34 -25.93 -12.77
C VAL A 384 7.27 -27.05 -13.23
N GLN A 385 7.15 -27.48 -14.48
CA GLN A 385 8.01 -28.49 -15.09
C GLN A 385 9.48 -28.06 -15.08
N THR A 386 9.75 -26.79 -15.40
CA THR A 386 11.13 -26.26 -15.40
C THR A 386 11.71 -26.23 -13.99
N ALA A 387 10.93 -25.80 -12.99
CA ALA A 387 11.35 -25.84 -11.60
C ALA A 387 11.57 -27.26 -11.09
N ALA A 388 10.68 -28.20 -11.45
CA ALA A 388 10.81 -29.61 -11.09
C ALA A 388 12.04 -30.24 -11.76
N GLN A 389 12.34 -29.91 -13.01
CA GLN A 389 13.54 -30.39 -13.70
C GLN A 389 14.82 -29.90 -13.03
N ALA A 390 14.84 -28.65 -12.55
CA ALA A 390 15.97 -28.11 -11.84
C ALA A 390 16.20 -28.84 -10.49
N MET A 391 15.12 -29.24 -9.82
CA MET A 391 15.18 -29.96 -8.55
C MET A 391 15.47 -31.47 -8.72
N TYR A 392 14.99 -32.05 -9.81
CA TYR A 392 15.11 -33.48 -10.13
C TYR A 392 15.68 -33.66 -11.55
N PRO A 393 17.00 -33.46 -11.77
CA PRO A 393 17.58 -33.46 -13.11
C PRO A 393 17.51 -34.81 -13.85
N TRP A 394 17.32 -35.91 -13.11
CA TRP A 394 17.33 -37.28 -13.63
C TRP A 394 16.00 -37.72 -14.25
N LYS A 395 14.89 -37.03 -13.97
CA LYS A 395 13.58 -37.37 -14.55
C LYS A 395 13.36 -36.64 -15.87
N ASP A 396 12.42 -37.13 -16.67
CA ASP A 396 11.90 -36.39 -17.81
C ASP A 396 11.17 -35.11 -17.34
N LYS A 397 11.29 -34.04 -18.11
CA LYS A 397 10.64 -32.75 -17.86
C LYS A 397 9.12 -32.88 -17.84
N THR A 398 8.54 -33.65 -18.74
CA THR A 398 7.08 -33.76 -18.88
C THR A 398 6.44 -34.76 -17.93
N LEU A 399 7.25 -35.66 -17.35
CA LEU A 399 6.78 -36.65 -16.39
C LEU A 399 6.60 -35.99 -15.02
N ASP A 400 5.47 -36.24 -14.38
CA ASP A 400 5.20 -35.80 -13.02
C ASP A 400 6.12 -36.52 -12.02
N THR A 401 6.58 -35.77 -11.01
CA THR A 401 7.53 -36.29 -10.03
C THR A 401 6.91 -37.39 -9.18
N ALA A 402 5.59 -37.31 -8.90
CA ALA A 402 4.86 -38.34 -8.18
C ALA A 402 4.94 -39.72 -8.87
N THR A 403 4.66 -39.78 -10.17
CA THR A 403 4.81 -41.02 -10.96
C THR A 403 6.27 -41.43 -11.07
N ALA A 404 7.19 -40.51 -11.36
CA ALA A 404 8.61 -40.82 -11.47
C ALA A 404 9.22 -41.39 -10.17
N ALA A 405 8.71 -40.97 -9.02
CA ALA A 405 9.16 -41.37 -7.69
C ALA A 405 8.54 -42.68 -7.17
N GLU A 406 7.57 -43.25 -7.87
CA GLU A 406 6.83 -44.44 -7.42
C GLU A 406 7.74 -45.60 -6.96
N PRO A 407 8.87 -45.93 -7.64
CA PRO A 407 9.78 -46.97 -7.18
C PRO A 407 10.42 -46.69 -5.81
N TRP A 408 10.75 -45.42 -5.52
CA TRP A 408 11.31 -45.01 -4.22
C TRP A 408 10.24 -45.03 -3.13
N ILE A 409 9.03 -44.56 -3.44
CA ILE A 409 7.89 -44.60 -2.51
C ILE A 409 7.54 -46.05 -2.16
N ALA A 410 7.44 -46.94 -3.14
CA ALA A 410 7.17 -48.36 -2.93
C ALA A 410 8.26 -49.02 -2.07
N THR A 411 9.53 -48.69 -2.34
CA THR A 411 10.67 -49.19 -1.56
C THR A 411 10.63 -48.70 -0.11
N TYR A 412 10.34 -47.41 0.10
CA TYR A 412 10.18 -46.87 1.45
C TYR A 412 9.02 -47.55 2.18
N ASN A 413 7.86 -47.67 1.54
CA ASN A 413 6.68 -48.29 2.15
C ASN A 413 6.94 -49.75 2.53
N ARG A 414 7.69 -50.49 1.70
CA ARG A 414 8.09 -51.87 1.98
C ARG A 414 9.11 -51.96 3.13
N VAL A 415 10.19 -51.19 3.05
CA VAL A 415 11.31 -51.29 4.01
C VAL A 415 10.94 -50.71 5.38
N MET A 416 10.20 -49.59 5.39
CA MET A 416 9.84 -48.87 6.61
C MET A 416 8.44 -49.20 7.13
N GLU A 417 7.66 -50.00 6.39
CA GLU A 417 6.27 -50.39 6.72
C GLU A 417 5.34 -49.20 6.98
N LYS A 418 5.63 -48.05 6.35
CA LYS A 418 4.91 -46.78 6.55
C LYS A 418 4.59 -46.16 5.21
N GLN A 419 3.36 -45.68 5.06
CA GLN A 419 2.98 -44.90 3.87
C GLN A 419 3.84 -43.64 3.76
N SER A 420 4.25 -43.34 2.52
CA SER A 420 5.09 -42.19 2.19
C SER A 420 4.58 -41.48 0.96
N THR A 421 5.10 -40.28 0.75
CA THR A 421 4.85 -39.45 -0.43
C THR A 421 6.19 -38.93 -0.95
N VAL A 422 6.16 -38.21 -2.08
CA VAL A 422 7.34 -37.49 -2.59
C VAL A 422 7.89 -36.45 -1.60
N PHE A 423 7.09 -36.03 -0.62
CA PHE A 423 7.47 -35.06 0.41
C PHE A 423 8.03 -35.71 1.68
N THR A 424 8.01 -37.04 1.79
CA THR A 424 8.63 -37.74 2.92
C THR A 424 10.14 -37.44 2.89
N PRO A 425 10.76 -36.92 3.97
CA PRO A 425 12.13 -36.40 3.92
C PRO A 425 13.17 -37.37 3.38
N GLU A 426 13.06 -38.65 3.75
CA GLU A 426 13.95 -39.71 3.26
C GLU A 426 13.80 -39.94 1.75
N VAL A 427 12.56 -39.96 1.24
CA VAL A 427 12.25 -40.12 -0.20
C VAL A 427 12.68 -38.87 -0.97
N ALA A 428 12.28 -37.68 -0.51
CA ALA A 428 12.63 -36.41 -1.14
C ALA A 428 14.16 -36.23 -1.25
N GLY A 429 14.89 -36.56 -0.18
CA GLY A 429 16.36 -36.48 -0.17
C GLY A 429 17.02 -37.45 -1.15
N ALA A 430 16.47 -38.65 -1.32
CA ALA A 430 16.98 -39.63 -2.29
C ALA A 430 16.72 -39.18 -3.74
N LEU A 431 15.51 -38.68 -4.01
CA LEU A 431 15.13 -38.15 -5.32
C LEU A 431 15.97 -36.93 -5.68
N GLN A 432 16.16 -35.96 -4.79
CA GLN A 432 16.99 -34.77 -5.07
C GLN A 432 18.46 -35.13 -5.33
N ALA A 433 18.98 -36.14 -4.63
CA ALA A 433 20.34 -36.63 -4.83
C ALA A 433 20.50 -37.52 -6.07
N GLY A 434 19.42 -37.84 -6.80
CA GLY A 434 19.46 -38.74 -7.94
C GLY A 434 19.92 -40.15 -7.58
N GLN A 435 19.65 -40.61 -6.35
CA GLN A 435 20.08 -41.92 -5.86
C GLN A 435 19.30 -43.03 -6.55
N THR A 436 19.98 -44.12 -6.89
CA THR A 436 19.29 -45.33 -7.38
C THR A 436 18.40 -45.92 -6.28
N VAL A 437 17.35 -46.64 -6.67
CA VAL A 437 16.44 -47.30 -5.72
C VAL A 437 17.18 -48.27 -4.79
N ASN A 438 18.19 -48.96 -5.31
CA ASN A 438 19.01 -49.91 -4.54
C ASN A 438 19.86 -49.19 -3.47
N ASP A 439 20.48 -48.07 -3.80
CA ASP A 439 21.28 -47.30 -2.84
C ASP A 439 20.39 -46.66 -1.77
N PHE A 440 19.19 -46.23 -2.17
CA PHE A 440 18.17 -45.75 -1.25
C PHE A 440 17.73 -46.83 -0.26
N GLU A 441 17.43 -48.05 -0.73
CA GLU A 441 17.08 -49.17 0.15
C GLU A 441 18.19 -49.49 1.15
N LYS A 442 19.44 -49.57 0.71
CA LYS A 442 20.59 -49.79 1.59
C LYS A 442 20.68 -48.71 2.67
N LYS A 443 20.48 -47.45 2.29
CA LYS A 443 20.47 -46.31 3.22
C LYS A 443 19.33 -46.41 4.25
N LEU A 444 18.14 -46.84 3.84
CA LEU A 444 17.02 -47.07 4.76
C LEU A 444 17.34 -48.19 5.75
N LYS A 445 17.86 -49.33 5.28
CA LYS A 445 18.25 -50.46 6.15
C LYS A 445 19.40 -50.13 7.10
N ALA A 446 20.27 -49.20 6.73
CA ALA A 446 21.33 -48.71 7.63
C ALA A 446 20.79 -47.84 8.78
N SER A 447 19.55 -47.34 8.68
CA SER A 447 18.97 -46.44 9.69
C SER A 447 18.53 -47.19 10.95
N ALA A 448 18.60 -46.51 12.11
CA ALA A 448 18.12 -47.07 13.37
C ALA A 448 16.60 -47.38 13.33
N LYS A 449 15.83 -46.51 12.65
CA LYS A 449 14.37 -46.67 12.49
C LYS A 449 13.99 -47.98 11.80
N TRP A 450 14.79 -48.47 10.87
CA TRP A 450 14.51 -49.74 10.19
C TRP A 450 14.56 -50.93 11.15
N ARG A 451 15.46 -50.92 12.13
CA ARG A 451 15.59 -52.00 13.13
C ARG A 451 14.36 -52.13 14.04
N GLU A 452 13.54 -51.08 14.10
CA GLU A 452 12.27 -51.07 14.84
C GLU A 452 11.10 -51.65 14.03
N THR A 453 11.27 -51.87 12.72
CA THR A 453 10.24 -52.46 11.84
C THR A 453 10.23 -53.99 11.95
N LYS A 454 9.12 -54.63 11.56
CA LYS A 454 9.02 -56.10 11.60
C LYS A 454 9.99 -56.73 10.63
N ASN A 455 10.06 -56.22 9.40
CA ASN A 455 11.01 -56.65 8.38
C ASN A 455 12.46 -56.52 8.86
N GLY A 456 12.79 -55.43 9.57
CA GLY A 456 14.13 -55.26 10.13
C GLY A 456 14.45 -56.25 11.23
N GLN A 457 13.51 -56.53 12.13
CA GLN A 457 13.68 -57.53 13.19
C GLN A 457 13.82 -58.94 12.60
N GLU A 458 12.99 -59.31 11.62
CA GLU A 458 13.05 -60.61 10.94
C GLU A 458 14.36 -60.81 10.17
N GLU A 459 14.82 -59.81 9.41
CA GLU A 459 16.08 -59.89 8.66
C GLU A 459 17.29 -59.99 9.59
N LEU A 460 17.30 -59.25 10.71
CA LEU A 460 18.35 -59.35 11.74
C LEU A 460 18.34 -60.70 12.45
N ASN A 461 17.16 -61.23 12.79
CA ASN A 461 17.04 -62.55 13.41
C ASN A 461 17.51 -63.66 12.47
N ASN A 462 17.15 -63.59 11.18
CA ASN A 462 17.60 -64.54 10.16
C ASN A 462 19.11 -64.45 9.93
N LEU A 463 19.69 -63.24 9.93
CA LEU A 463 21.13 -63.05 9.83
C LEU A 463 21.87 -63.63 11.04
N ALA A 464 21.38 -63.36 12.26
CA ALA A 464 21.93 -63.93 13.49
C ALA A 464 21.85 -65.46 13.49
N ALA A 465 20.73 -66.02 13.02
CA ALA A 465 20.56 -67.46 12.87
C ALA A 465 21.53 -68.06 11.84
N ASN A 466 21.74 -67.42 10.69
CA ASN A 466 22.71 -67.89 9.70
C ASN A 466 24.16 -67.81 10.22
N ILE A 467 24.50 -66.76 10.97
CA ILE A 467 25.83 -66.63 11.58
C ILE A 467 26.04 -67.69 12.67
N GLY A 468 25.04 -67.97 13.51
CA GLY A 468 25.15 -69.04 14.50
C GLY A 468 25.41 -70.41 13.84
N GLN A 469 24.77 -70.67 12.69
CA GLN A 469 24.93 -71.93 11.95
C GLN A 469 26.33 -72.04 11.35
N LEU A 470 26.86 -70.93 10.82
CA LEU A 470 28.21 -70.87 10.28
C LEU A 470 29.31 -70.94 11.36
N THR A 471 29.02 -70.45 12.57
CA THR A 471 30.00 -70.39 13.68
C THR A 471 29.93 -71.58 14.64
N GLY A 472 28.99 -72.50 14.44
CA GLY A 472 28.84 -73.71 15.26
C GLY A 472 28.26 -73.46 16.66
N PHE A 473 27.68 -72.27 16.90
CA PHE A 473 26.95 -71.94 18.12
C PHE A 473 25.45 -72.15 17.90
N PHE A 474 25.01 -73.40 17.93
CA PHE A 474 23.60 -73.77 18.04
C PHE A 474 23.42 -74.95 19.00
#